data_AF-A0AA43QRH2-F1
#
_entry.id   AF-A0AA43QRH2-F1
#
_cell.length_a   1.000
_cell.length_b   1.000
_cell.length_c   1.000
_cell.angle_alpha   90.00
_cell.angle_beta   90.00
_cell.angle_gamma   90.00
#
_symmetry.space_group_name_H-M   'P 1'
#
loop_
_entity.id
_entity.type
_entity.pdbx_description
1 polymer ?
#
loop_
_entity_poly.entity_id
_entity_poly.type
_entity_poly.pdbx_seq_one_letter_code
_entity_poly.pdbx_strand_id
1 'polypeptide(L)'
;MPSTPQTQYASQAAKLSLEPTDSLSPQSTDHTAVSAHFITPQDPLITTASGGRLPAVPLAEAVKLNRLREDYHRGNGFIIDLWHVYNPRERARLASPHRRATSPTIFRDTKNFSSAKSAPSSSTTTSSSSSTQPSQHNDSHDAPAEGNAANPGAPHRYPVLLIHGLLQSAGAYCANDDDSLAFYLAKSGYDVWLGNNRCGFRPDHQLLRPSDPRMWNWNIRQMGVLDLPALISRVLSHTGFEKLGLVCHSQGTTEAFVALAKGQRPDLGTKVSVFCALAPAVYAGPLIGKMYFKFMRIISPGMFRIMFGIHAFIPFMMTMHRLLPGKMYGALGYRVFSFLFNWTDDRWDQGIRDRLFQFAPVYVSAESMRWWLGRECFATQKCILATREERNQEDREDEEDEQAEYYGNGAEHPTEARNGDRPERRQRAWYDEQAPPFALWVAGADELVDGRRLLRRFERGREPHVKVVHSKIIDEYEHLDVLWAMDAVDKVAKEVRQVLWKTVSPAVRSKCRVPTGCQDVGFLEDDP
;
A
#
# COMPACT_ATOMS: atom_id res chain seq x y z
N MET A 1 33.25 -15.46 -6.72
CA MET A 1 32.08 -14.56 -6.76
C MET A 1 30.96 -15.23 -6.00
N PRO A 2 30.22 -14.54 -5.11
CA PRO A 2 29.04 -15.14 -4.49
C PRO A 2 27.99 -15.41 -5.57
N SER A 3 27.39 -16.60 -5.54
CA SER A 3 26.37 -17.02 -6.52
C SER A 3 25.10 -16.20 -6.34
N THR A 4 24.53 -15.67 -7.42
CA THR A 4 23.25 -14.94 -7.38
C THR A 4 22.09 -15.91 -7.07
N PRO A 5 20.94 -15.44 -6.55
CA PRO A 5 19.76 -16.30 -6.34
C PRO A 5 19.35 -17.08 -7.61
N GLN A 6 19.54 -16.49 -8.79
CA GLN A 6 19.33 -17.14 -10.08
C GLN A 6 20.33 -18.29 -10.32
N THR A 7 21.63 -18.06 -10.06
CA THR A 7 22.65 -19.10 -10.21
C THR A 7 22.47 -20.21 -9.16
N GLN A 8 22.06 -19.87 -7.95
CA GLN A 8 21.79 -20.85 -6.88
C GLN A 8 20.57 -21.72 -7.20
N TYR A 9 19.48 -21.10 -7.64
CA TYR A 9 18.29 -21.84 -8.08
C TYR A 9 18.60 -22.72 -9.30
N ALA A 10 19.26 -22.18 -10.33
CA ALA A 10 19.63 -22.95 -11.51
C ALA A 10 20.57 -24.12 -11.19
N SER A 11 21.55 -23.91 -10.30
CA SER A 11 22.45 -24.98 -9.84
C SER A 11 21.72 -26.05 -9.03
N GLN A 12 20.78 -25.66 -8.16
CA GLN A 12 19.97 -26.60 -7.39
C GLN A 12 18.99 -27.38 -8.29
N ALA A 13 18.38 -26.72 -9.28
CA ALA A 13 17.55 -27.36 -10.29
C ALA A 13 18.36 -28.38 -11.11
N ALA A 14 19.52 -27.99 -11.64
CA ALA A 14 20.41 -28.89 -12.39
C ALA A 14 20.86 -30.10 -11.54
N LYS A 15 21.27 -29.85 -10.28
CA LYS A 15 21.66 -30.92 -9.33
C LYS A 15 20.57 -31.96 -9.15
N LEU A 16 19.31 -31.54 -9.01
CA LEU A 16 18.19 -32.45 -8.82
C LEU A 16 17.78 -33.16 -10.11
N SER A 17 18.04 -32.55 -11.26
CA SER A 17 17.76 -33.11 -12.58
C SER A 17 18.75 -34.19 -13.02
N LEU A 18 19.81 -34.43 -12.23
CA LEU A 18 20.95 -35.30 -12.57
C LEU A 18 21.60 -34.96 -13.92
N GLU A 19 21.48 -33.72 -14.38
CA GLU A 19 22.18 -33.27 -15.59
C GLU A 19 23.64 -32.95 -15.27
N PRO A 20 24.61 -33.44 -16.07
CA PRO A 20 25.99 -33.02 -15.93
C PRO A 20 26.10 -31.51 -16.20
N THR A 21 26.78 -30.78 -15.33
CA THR A 21 26.97 -29.32 -15.40
C THR A 21 27.67 -28.80 -16.66
N ASP A 22 28.07 -29.66 -17.60
CA ASP A 22 28.85 -29.32 -18.79
C ASP A 22 28.10 -29.47 -20.14
N SER A 23 26.80 -29.79 -20.16
CA SER A 23 26.03 -29.87 -21.42
C SER A 23 25.13 -28.66 -21.65
N LEU A 24 25.72 -27.53 -22.07
CA LEU A 24 24.99 -26.44 -22.74
C LEU A 24 24.57 -26.89 -24.16
N SER A 25 23.58 -27.77 -24.26
CA SER A 25 22.85 -28.02 -25.51
C SER A 25 21.40 -27.55 -25.35
N PRO A 26 20.81 -26.75 -26.26
CA PRO A 26 19.54 -26.08 -26.00
C PRO A 26 18.29 -26.97 -26.14
N GLN A 27 18.41 -28.30 -26.17
CA GLN A 27 17.35 -29.18 -26.69
C GLN A 27 16.85 -30.29 -25.74
N SER A 28 17.15 -30.23 -24.44
CA SER A 28 16.58 -31.18 -23.47
C SER A 28 16.32 -30.50 -22.12
N THR A 29 15.36 -29.57 -22.06
CA THR A 29 14.86 -29.02 -20.78
C THR A 29 13.82 -29.90 -20.11
N ASP A 30 13.52 -31.08 -20.69
CA ASP A 30 12.38 -31.89 -20.29
C ASP A 30 12.50 -32.50 -18.89
N HIS A 31 13.72 -32.64 -18.36
CA HIS A 31 13.97 -33.25 -17.05
C HIS A 31 14.38 -32.24 -15.98
N THR A 32 14.39 -30.95 -16.29
CA THR A 32 14.85 -29.92 -15.36
C THR A 32 13.90 -29.77 -14.17
N ALA A 33 14.37 -30.01 -12.95
CA ALA A 33 13.64 -29.79 -11.70
C ALA A 33 13.21 -28.33 -11.54
N VAL A 34 11.91 -28.09 -11.43
CA VAL A 34 11.34 -26.75 -11.29
C VAL A 34 10.87 -26.49 -9.86
N SER A 35 10.19 -27.44 -9.24
CA SER A 35 9.60 -27.22 -7.92
C SER A 35 9.29 -28.48 -7.17
N ALA A 36 9.41 -28.44 -5.86
CA ALA A 36 8.91 -29.49 -4.98
C ALA A 36 7.43 -29.25 -4.64
N HIS A 37 6.61 -30.28 -4.75
CA HIS A 37 5.25 -30.33 -4.22
C HIS A 37 5.23 -31.36 -3.10
N PHE A 38 4.69 -31.02 -1.94
CA PHE A 38 4.61 -31.94 -0.82
C PHE A 38 3.25 -32.62 -0.83
N ILE A 39 3.21 -33.95 -0.92
CA ILE A 39 1.95 -34.69 -0.74
C ILE A 39 1.60 -34.76 0.74
N THR A 40 2.64 -34.87 1.58
CA THR A 40 2.62 -34.70 3.03
C THR A 40 3.90 -33.95 3.44
N PRO A 41 4.02 -33.42 4.68
CA PRO A 41 5.22 -32.70 5.11
C PRO A 41 6.54 -33.47 4.96
N GLN A 42 6.50 -34.80 4.79
CA GLN A 42 7.67 -35.67 4.67
C GLN A 42 7.83 -36.29 3.26
N ASP A 43 6.93 -35.99 2.32
CA ASP A 43 6.89 -36.65 1.00
C ASP A 43 6.95 -35.64 -0.16
N PRO A 44 8.16 -35.22 -0.57
CA PRO A 44 8.37 -34.30 -1.70
C PRO A 44 8.35 -34.99 -3.06
N LEU A 45 7.56 -34.43 -3.98
CA LEU A 45 7.59 -34.72 -5.41
C LEU A 45 8.18 -33.54 -6.18
N ILE A 46 9.29 -33.77 -6.87
CA ILE A 46 9.88 -32.74 -7.74
C ILE A 46 9.25 -32.81 -9.13
N THR A 47 8.64 -31.71 -9.56
CA THR A 47 8.10 -31.55 -10.91
C THR A 47 9.19 -31.01 -11.83
N THR A 48 9.29 -31.60 -13.02
CA THR A 48 10.19 -31.14 -14.08
C THR A 48 9.51 -30.13 -15.00
N ALA A 49 10.27 -29.42 -15.84
CA ALA A 49 9.72 -28.41 -16.76
C ALA A 49 8.78 -28.99 -17.83
N SER A 50 8.90 -30.29 -18.17
CA SER A 50 7.97 -31.01 -19.06
C SER A 50 6.68 -31.48 -18.36
N GLY A 51 6.59 -31.27 -17.04
CA GLY A 51 5.51 -31.82 -16.22
C GLY A 51 5.73 -33.28 -15.76
N GLY A 52 6.87 -33.89 -16.12
CA GLY A 52 7.32 -35.17 -15.57
C GLY A 52 7.71 -35.09 -14.09
N ARG A 53 7.87 -36.24 -13.43
CA ARG A 53 8.28 -36.32 -12.02
C ARG A 53 9.66 -36.94 -11.89
N LEU A 54 10.49 -36.37 -11.03
CA LEU A 54 11.75 -37.01 -10.65
C LEU A 54 11.53 -38.09 -9.58
N PRO A 55 12.47 -39.04 -9.43
CA PRO A 55 12.50 -39.98 -8.31
C PRO A 55 12.49 -39.27 -6.95
N ALA A 56 12.25 -40.02 -5.87
CA ALA A 56 12.24 -39.48 -4.51
C ALA A 56 13.53 -38.71 -4.19
N VAL A 57 13.37 -37.45 -3.76
CA VAL A 57 14.48 -36.54 -3.41
C VAL A 57 14.47 -36.32 -1.90
N PRO A 58 15.64 -36.20 -1.23
CA PRO A 58 15.69 -35.85 0.19
C PRO A 58 14.92 -34.57 0.51
N LEU A 59 14.18 -34.58 1.62
CA LEU A 59 13.34 -33.48 2.10
C LEU A 59 14.08 -32.13 2.11
N ALA A 60 15.30 -32.10 2.64
CA ALA A 60 16.11 -30.89 2.73
C ALA A 60 16.41 -30.26 1.35
N GLU A 61 16.62 -31.07 0.31
CA GLU A 61 16.94 -30.59 -1.04
C GLU A 61 15.69 -30.11 -1.78
N ALA A 62 14.53 -30.73 -1.51
CA ALA A 62 13.23 -30.30 -2.01
C ALA A 62 12.79 -28.95 -1.41
N VAL A 63 12.93 -28.79 -0.09
CA VAL A 63 12.69 -27.52 0.61
C VAL A 63 13.64 -26.44 0.12
N LYS A 64 14.92 -26.77 -0.07
CA LYS A 64 15.93 -25.85 -0.60
C LYS A 64 15.62 -25.40 -2.02
N LEU A 65 15.14 -26.28 -2.90
CA LEU A 65 14.70 -25.93 -4.26
C LEU A 65 13.58 -24.88 -4.22
N ASN A 66 12.55 -25.08 -3.40
CA ASN A 66 11.44 -24.13 -3.26
C ASN A 66 11.88 -22.80 -2.63
N ARG A 67 12.72 -22.82 -1.59
CA ARG A 67 13.28 -21.60 -0.99
C ARG A 67 14.06 -20.79 -2.02
N LEU A 68 14.95 -21.43 -2.78
CA LEU A 68 15.73 -20.78 -3.83
C LEU A 68 14.86 -20.30 -5.00
N ARG A 69 13.81 -21.03 -5.34
CA ARG A 69 12.80 -20.63 -6.31
C ARG A 69 12.04 -19.38 -5.85
N GLU A 70 11.61 -19.35 -4.59
CA GLU A 70 10.98 -18.17 -4.00
C GLU A 70 11.94 -16.99 -3.96
N ASP A 71 13.22 -17.19 -3.66
CA ASP A 71 14.21 -16.12 -3.64
C ASP A 71 14.52 -15.60 -5.07
N TYR A 72 14.53 -16.50 -6.06
CA TYR A 72 14.58 -16.15 -7.48
C TYR A 72 13.33 -15.35 -7.92
N HIS A 73 12.14 -15.80 -7.53
CA HIS A 73 10.89 -15.07 -7.77
C HIS A 73 10.70 -13.85 -6.84
N ARG A 74 11.43 -13.67 -5.75
CA ARG A 74 11.40 -12.44 -4.96
C ARG A 74 12.32 -11.38 -5.54
N GLY A 75 13.48 -11.78 -6.09
CA GLY A 75 14.40 -10.89 -6.79
C GLY A 75 13.84 -10.36 -8.11
N ASN A 76 13.00 -11.13 -8.80
CA ASN A 76 12.43 -10.76 -10.11
C ASN A 76 10.89 -10.78 -10.19
N GLY A 77 10.17 -11.44 -9.28
CA GLY A 77 8.75 -11.76 -9.46
C GLY A 77 7.78 -10.62 -9.19
N PHE A 78 8.13 -9.64 -8.35
CA PHE A 78 7.32 -8.42 -8.29
C PHE A 78 7.40 -7.63 -9.60
N ILE A 79 8.56 -7.64 -10.26
CA ILE A 79 8.73 -7.08 -11.60
C ILE A 79 7.98 -7.96 -12.61
N ILE A 80 8.04 -9.30 -12.55
CA ILE A 80 7.35 -10.19 -13.49
C ILE A 80 5.81 -10.13 -13.36
N ASP A 81 5.25 -10.00 -12.16
CA ASP A 81 3.81 -9.76 -11.97
C ASP A 81 3.39 -8.39 -12.55
N LEU A 82 4.25 -7.38 -12.47
CA LEU A 82 4.08 -6.13 -13.22
C LEU A 82 4.20 -6.34 -14.74
N TRP A 83 5.05 -7.26 -15.22
CA TRP A 83 5.20 -7.55 -16.65
C TRP A 83 3.99 -8.25 -17.26
N HIS A 84 3.28 -9.08 -16.48
CA HIS A 84 1.98 -9.65 -16.87
C HIS A 84 0.86 -8.59 -16.96
N VAL A 85 1.01 -7.46 -16.26
CA VAL A 85 0.12 -6.30 -16.35
C VAL A 85 0.59 -5.30 -17.43
N TYR A 86 1.90 -5.24 -17.72
CA TYR A 86 2.51 -4.23 -18.60
C TYR A 86 3.97 -4.55 -19.03
N ASN A 87 4.27 -4.52 -20.33
CA ASN A 87 5.64 -4.58 -20.83
C ASN A 87 6.26 -3.17 -21.00
N PRO A 88 7.27 -2.78 -20.19
CA PRO A 88 7.91 -1.46 -20.28
C PRO A 88 8.65 -1.18 -21.59
N ARG A 89 8.89 -2.20 -22.41
CA ARG A 89 9.53 -2.05 -23.74
C ARG A 89 8.54 -1.69 -24.85
N GLU A 90 7.23 -1.81 -24.61
CA GLU A 90 6.20 -1.64 -25.64
C GLU A 90 5.61 -0.22 -25.72
N ARG A 91 5.93 0.69 -24.78
CA ARG A 91 5.34 2.05 -24.75
C ARG A 91 6.40 3.15 -24.78
N ALA A 92 6.29 4.03 -25.78
CA ALA A 92 6.94 5.34 -25.75
C ALA A 92 6.19 6.27 -24.79
N ARG A 93 6.90 6.86 -23.81
CA ARG A 93 6.34 7.86 -22.88
C ARG A 93 5.65 8.99 -23.66
N LEU A 94 4.52 9.48 -23.16
CA LEU A 94 3.92 10.71 -23.70
C LEU A 94 4.93 11.86 -23.63
N ALA A 95 5.09 12.59 -24.73
CA ALA A 95 5.98 13.74 -24.81
C ALA A 95 5.58 14.81 -23.77
N SER A 96 6.56 15.46 -23.13
CA SER A 96 6.37 16.47 -22.08
C SER A 96 5.22 17.47 -22.29
N PRO A 97 4.93 18.02 -23.49
CA PRO A 97 3.82 18.96 -23.65
C PRO A 97 2.42 18.38 -23.35
N HIS A 98 2.27 17.04 -23.35
CA HIS A 98 1.02 16.32 -23.04
C HIS A 98 0.96 15.79 -21.60
N ARG A 99 2.02 15.99 -20.79
CA ARG A 99 2.03 15.71 -19.34
C ARG A 99 1.72 16.98 -18.55
N ARG A 100 0.51 17.49 -18.74
CA ARG A 100 -0.02 18.66 -18.02
C ARG A 100 -1.42 18.35 -17.55
N ALA A 101 -1.90 19.10 -16.56
CA ALA A 101 -3.26 18.96 -16.10
C ALA A 101 -4.26 19.09 -17.27
N THR A 102 -5.18 18.15 -17.39
CA THR A 102 -6.22 18.13 -18.43
C THR A 102 -7.60 18.10 -17.79
N SER A 103 -8.66 18.39 -18.54
CA SER A 103 -10.04 18.23 -18.05
C SER A 103 -10.44 16.74 -17.97
N PRO A 104 -11.39 16.36 -17.09
CA PRO A 104 -11.71 14.97 -16.85
C PRO A 104 -12.31 14.31 -18.10
N THR A 105 -11.88 13.10 -18.41
CA THR A 105 -12.33 12.43 -19.65
C THR A 105 -13.78 11.94 -19.60
N ILE A 106 -14.36 11.76 -18.40
CA ILE A 106 -15.75 11.29 -18.22
C ILE A 106 -16.78 12.29 -18.77
N PHE A 107 -16.45 13.59 -18.84
CA PHE A 107 -17.38 14.66 -19.24
C PHE A 107 -17.14 15.19 -20.66
N ARG A 108 -16.44 14.44 -21.52
CA ARG A 108 -16.39 14.82 -22.94
C ARG A 108 -17.76 14.59 -23.57
N ASP A 109 -18.50 15.67 -23.76
CA ASP A 109 -19.70 15.69 -24.60
C ASP A 109 -19.35 15.13 -25.98
N THR A 110 -19.85 13.93 -26.29
CA THR A 110 -19.80 13.35 -27.63
C THR A 110 -20.74 14.13 -28.55
N LYS A 111 -20.28 15.27 -29.05
CA LYS A 111 -20.76 15.87 -30.29
C LYS A 111 -19.56 16.12 -31.17
N ASN A 112 -19.19 15.09 -31.94
CA ASN A 112 -18.63 15.20 -33.30
C ASN A 112 -18.29 13.79 -33.82
N PHE A 113 -19.30 13.04 -34.22
CA PHE A 113 -19.12 11.98 -35.20
C PHE A 113 -19.27 12.59 -36.60
N SER A 114 -18.15 12.83 -37.27
CA SER A 114 -18.10 13.10 -38.70
C SER A 114 -17.21 12.04 -39.35
N SER A 115 -17.88 11.01 -39.88
CA SER A 115 -17.56 10.28 -41.11
C SER A 115 -16.14 10.40 -41.68
N ALA A 116 -15.40 9.28 -41.65
CA ALA A 116 -14.57 8.87 -42.78
C ALA A 116 -14.50 7.33 -42.84
N LYS A 117 -15.16 6.78 -43.86
CA LYS A 117 -15.09 5.36 -44.26
C LYS A 117 -13.76 5.09 -44.96
N SER A 118 -13.10 3.99 -44.63
CA SER A 118 -12.55 3.05 -45.64
C SER A 118 -12.16 1.73 -44.98
N ALA A 119 -12.69 0.64 -45.52
CA ALA A 119 -12.19 -0.73 -45.37
C ALA A 119 -11.37 -1.06 -46.65
N PRO A 120 -10.62 -2.18 -46.78
CA PRO A 120 -11.23 -3.52 -46.71
C PRO A 120 -10.37 -4.69 -46.15
N SER A 121 -11.10 -5.75 -45.76
CA SER A 121 -10.88 -7.21 -45.95
C SER A 121 -9.57 -7.85 -45.43
N SER A 122 -9.52 -9.04 -44.82
CA SER A 122 -10.29 -10.28 -44.99
C SER A 122 -9.94 -11.23 -43.81
N SER A 123 -10.94 -11.85 -43.15
CA SER A 123 -11.25 -13.31 -43.15
C SER A 123 -10.08 -14.21 -42.71
N THR A 124 -10.18 -15.10 -41.72
CA THR A 124 -11.15 -16.21 -41.62
C THR A 124 -10.94 -16.92 -40.26
N THR A 125 -12.06 -17.20 -39.58
CA THR A 125 -12.45 -18.34 -38.71
C THR A 125 -11.41 -19.43 -38.37
N THR A 126 -11.45 -20.15 -37.23
CA THR A 126 -12.62 -20.70 -36.51
C THR A 126 -12.20 -21.39 -35.20
N SER A 127 -13.10 -21.36 -34.20
CA SER A 127 -13.50 -22.45 -33.25
C SER A 127 -12.43 -23.14 -32.38
N SER A 128 -12.64 -23.50 -31.11
CA SER A 128 -13.84 -23.57 -30.27
C SER A 128 -13.47 -24.09 -28.87
N SER A 129 -14.19 -23.57 -27.86
CA SER A 129 -14.79 -24.27 -26.70
C SER A 129 -13.88 -25.14 -25.81
N SER A 130 -13.66 -24.73 -24.55
CA SER A 130 -14.41 -25.19 -23.34
C SER A 130 -13.75 -26.44 -22.71
N SER A 131 -13.60 -26.66 -21.42
CA SER A 131 -14.37 -26.22 -20.24
C SER A 131 -13.74 -26.87 -19.00
N THR A 132 -13.77 -26.15 -17.86
CA THR A 132 -14.07 -26.66 -16.49
C THR A 132 -13.05 -27.64 -15.85
N GLN A 133 -12.22 -27.21 -14.89
CA GLN A 133 -12.44 -27.22 -13.41
C GLN A 133 -12.66 -28.62 -12.79
N PRO A 134 -12.45 -28.81 -11.45
CA PRO A 134 -11.55 -28.14 -10.52
C PRO A 134 -10.92 -29.13 -9.49
N SER A 135 -10.31 -28.56 -8.43
CA SER A 135 -10.15 -29.11 -7.07
C SER A 135 -8.90 -29.95 -6.81
N GLN A 136 -8.23 -29.92 -5.65
CA GLN A 136 -8.29 -29.10 -4.43
C GLN A 136 -6.99 -29.42 -3.64
N HIS A 137 -6.34 -28.38 -3.10
CA HIS A 137 -5.74 -28.27 -1.76
C HIS A 137 -5.36 -29.56 -0.99
N ASN A 138 -4.22 -29.66 -0.31
CA ASN A 138 -3.73 -28.72 0.71
C ASN A 138 -2.32 -29.13 1.16
N ASP A 139 -1.49 -28.16 1.53
CA ASP A 139 -0.21 -28.38 2.23
C ASP A 139 -0.21 -27.59 3.55
N SER A 140 0.56 -28.07 4.51
CA SER A 140 0.74 -27.52 5.85
C SER A 140 2.18 -27.07 6.10
N HIS A 141 2.31 -25.86 6.67
CA HIS A 141 3.29 -25.37 7.66
C HIS A 141 4.77 -25.78 7.59
N ASP A 142 5.72 -24.82 7.53
CA ASP A 142 6.66 -24.51 8.64
C ASP A 142 7.75 -23.43 8.37
N ALA A 143 8.02 -22.66 9.44
CA ALA A 143 9.25 -22.04 10.00
C ALA A 143 10.27 -21.18 9.18
N PRO A 144 10.91 -20.16 9.82
CA PRO A 144 11.58 -19.05 9.13
C PRO A 144 13.06 -19.32 8.78
N ALA A 145 13.45 -18.88 7.59
CA ALA A 145 14.81 -18.96 7.05
C ALA A 145 15.67 -17.76 7.44
N GLU A 146 16.90 -18.04 7.89
CA GLU A 146 18.00 -17.10 8.15
C GLU A 146 18.27 -16.11 7.02
N GLY A 147 18.62 -14.87 7.40
CA GLY A 147 18.86 -13.73 6.51
C GLY A 147 20.00 -13.98 5.51
N ASN A 148 19.73 -13.68 4.24
CA ASN A 148 20.68 -13.85 3.15
C ASN A 148 21.68 -12.68 3.18
N ALA A 149 22.96 -13.00 3.39
CA ALA A 149 24.05 -12.04 3.51
C ALA A 149 24.26 -11.25 2.19
N ALA A 150 24.09 -9.94 2.26
CA ALA A 150 24.49 -9.01 1.21
C ALA A 150 26.03 -8.92 1.12
N ASN A 151 26.53 -8.63 -0.09
CA ASN A 151 27.94 -8.47 -0.46
C ASN A 151 28.76 -7.75 0.65
N PRO A 152 29.83 -8.34 1.22
CA PRO A 152 30.49 -7.88 2.46
C PRO A 152 31.30 -6.56 2.35
N GLY A 153 30.98 -5.69 1.41
CA GLY A 153 31.60 -4.37 1.26
C GLY A 153 30.70 -3.28 0.68
N ALA A 154 29.42 -3.55 0.40
CA ALA A 154 28.48 -2.53 -0.05
C ALA A 154 27.75 -1.94 1.17
N PRO A 155 27.71 -0.61 1.36
CA PRO A 155 27.00 0.00 2.47
C PRO A 155 25.50 -0.35 2.42
N HIS A 156 24.91 -0.62 3.60
CA HIS A 156 23.53 -1.09 3.71
C HIS A 156 22.54 -0.04 3.20
N ARG A 157 21.40 -0.47 2.66
CA ARG A 157 20.31 0.44 2.28
C ARG A 157 19.31 0.50 3.43
N TYR A 158 18.83 1.70 3.76
CA TYR A 158 17.91 1.87 4.87
C TYR A 158 16.50 1.33 4.51
N PRO A 159 15.85 0.55 5.39
CA PRO A 159 14.57 -0.08 5.08
C PRO A 159 13.40 0.90 5.17
N VAL A 160 12.51 0.83 4.19
CA VAL A 160 11.26 1.62 4.12
C VAL A 160 10.10 0.70 3.81
N LEU A 161 9.08 0.69 4.66
CA LEU A 161 7.86 -0.12 4.48
C LEU A 161 6.72 0.76 3.96
N LEU A 162 6.07 0.33 2.87
CA LEU A 162 4.96 1.04 2.24
C LEU A 162 3.65 0.27 2.42
N ILE A 163 2.61 0.91 2.99
CA ILE A 163 1.29 0.31 3.27
C ILE A 163 0.16 1.03 2.53
N HIS A 164 -0.54 0.29 1.68
CA HIS A 164 -1.55 0.82 0.75
C HIS A 164 -2.89 1.19 1.42
N GLY A 165 -3.78 1.80 0.64
CA GLY A 165 -5.11 2.23 1.09
C GLY A 165 -6.22 1.17 0.97
N LEU A 166 -7.46 1.59 1.21
CA LEU A 166 -8.65 0.74 1.18
C LEU A 166 -8.86 0.17 -0.21
N LEU A 167 -9.22 -1.13 -0.31
CA LEU A 167 -9.44 -1.86 -1.56
C LEU A 167 -8.21 -1.91 -2.49
N GLN A 168 -7.05 -1.42 -2.08
CA GLN A 168 -5.83 -1.47 -2.88
C GLN A 168 -4.97 -2.68 -2.51
N SER A 169 -3.91 -2.89 -3.29
CA SER A 169 -2.75 -3.70 -2.95
C SER A 169 -1.49 -2.84 -3.03
N ALA A 170 -0.35 -3.41 -2.64
CA ALA A 170 0.94 -2.72 -2.69
C ALA A 170 1.35 -2.23 -4.10
N GLY A 171 0.74 -2.79 -5.16
CA GLY A 171 0.93 -2.33 -6.54
C GLY A 171 0.48 -0.89 -6.78
N ALA A 172 -0.33 -0.29 -5.89
CA ALA A 172 -0.67 1.13 -5.94
C ALA A 172 0.57 2.05 -5.92
N TYR A 173 1.67 1.61 -5.28
CA TYR A 173 2.94 2.33 -5.24
C TYR A 173 3.84 2.11 -6.45
N CYS A 174 3.40 1.29 -7.42
CA CYS A 174 4.19 0.83 -8.57
C CYS A 174 3.48 1.09 -9.91
N ALA A 175 2.41 1.87 -9.89
CA ALA A 175 1.49 2.00 -11.01
C ALA A 175 1.85 3.13 -12.00
N ASN A 176 2.95 3.87 -11.78
CA ASN A 176 3.40 5.03 -12.55
C ASN A 176 4.77 4.83 -13.24
N ASP A 177 5.12 3.60 -13.61
CA ASP A 177 6.44 3.27 -14.19
C ASP A 177 7.57 3.82 -13.30
N ASP A 178 8.63 4.37 -13.89
CA ASP A 178 9.77 4.94 -13.16
C ASP A 178 9.42 6.07 -12.17
N ASP A 179 8.26 6.72 -12.37
CA ASP A 179 7.77 7.82 -11.53
C ASP A 179 6.95 7.29 -10.33
N SER A 180 6.83 5.97 -10.20
CA SER A 180 6.23 5.30 -9.04
C SER A 180 7.04 5.54 -7.77
N LEU A 181 6.37 5.88 -6.65
CA LEU A 181 7.04 6.16 -5.37
C LEU A 181 7.99 5.03 -4.93
N ALA A 182 7.57 3.77 -5.07
CA ALA A 182 8.41 2.63 -4.71
C ALA A 182 9.70 2.56 -5.53
N PHE A 183 9.59 2.72 -6.85
CA PHE A 183 10.74 2.66 -7.75
C PHE A 183 11.65 3.88 -7.59
N TYR A 184 11.08 5.05 -7.36
CA TYR A 184 11.82 6.28 -7.07
C TYR A 184 12.67 6.14 -5.80
N LEU A 185 12.11 5.62 -4.70
CA LEU A 185 12.84 5.40 -3.45
C LEU A 185 13.92 4.31 -3.60
N ALA A 186 13.60 3.21 -4.29
CA ALA A 186 14.56 2.12 -4.53
C ALA A 186 15.76 2.60 -5.37
N LYS A 187 15.51 3.37 -6.44
CA LYS A 187 16.56 3.98 -7.28
C LYS A 187 17.36 5.04 -6.52
N SER A 188 16.72 5.74 -5.58
CA SER A 188 17.40 6.69 -4.71
C SER A 188 18.33 6.00 -3.72
N GLY A 189 18.18 4.70 -3.44
CA GLY A 189 19.11 3.94 -2.59
C GLY A 189 18.50 3.39 -1.29
N TYR A 190 17.18 3.41 -1.15
CA TYR A 190 16.48 2.73 -0.05
C TYR A 190 16.28 1.24 -0.32
N ASP A 191 16.09 0.47 0.75
CA ASP A 191 15.58 -0.90 0.71
C ASP A 191 14.06 -0.85 0.88
N VAL A 192 13.32 -1.04 -0.22
CA VAL A 192 11.88 -0.74 -0.29
C VAL A 192 11.07 -2.01 -0.12
N TRP A 193 10.23 -2.04 0.92
CA TRP A 193 9.35 -3.15 1.28
C TRP A 193 7.90 -2.76 1.01
N LEU A 194 7.19 -3.61 0.27
CA LEU A 194 5.80 -3.38 -0.12
C LEU A 194 4.88 -4.29 0.69
N GLY A 195 4.18 -3.73 1.67
CA GLY A 195 3.27 -4.48 2.53
C GLY A 195 1.89 -4.66 1.90
N ASN A 196 1.35 -5.87 2.03
CA ASN A 196 -0.07 -6.13 1.83
C ASN A 196 -0.66 -6.57 3.16
N ASN A 197 -1.80 -5.99 3.51
CA ASN A 197 -2.57 -6.42 4.67
C ASN A 197 -3.22 -7.80 4.42
N ARG A 198 -3.94 -8.33 5.40
CA ARG A 198 -4.77 -9.55 5.30
C ARG A 198 -5.83 -9.55 4.20
N CYS A 199 -5.98 -8.45 3.47
CA CYS A 199 -6.72 -8.34 2.22
C CYS A 199 -5.86 -8.75 1.02
N GLY A 200 -6.40 -8.66 -0.21
CA GLY A 200 -5.59 -8.85 -1.41
C GLY A 200 -6.27 -9.69 -2.48
N PHE A 201 -5.52 -10.02 -3.53
CA PHE A 201 -6.05 -10.82 -4.66
C PHE A 201 -6.29 -12.27 -4.26
N ARG A 202 -5.49 -12.80 -3.34
CA ARG A 202 -5.52 -14.20 -2.89
C ARG A 202 -5.35 -14.24 -1.37
N PRO A 203 -6.34 -13.79 -0.59
CA PRO A 203 -6.27 -13.84 0.86
C PRO A 203 -6.21 -15.30 1.31
N ASP A 204 -5.35 -15.59 2.28
CA ASP A 204 -5.10 -16.93 2.78
C ASP A 204 -4.94 -16.92 4.31
N HIS A 205 -5.22 -18.05 4.95
CA HIS A 205 -5.13 -18.20 6.39
C HIS A 205 -4.77 -19.64 6.76
N GLN A 206 -3.80 -19.80 7.67
CA GLN A 206 -3.27 -21.12 8.06
C GLN A 206 -4.35 -22.12 8.52
N LEU A 207 -5.35 -21.65 9.27
CA LEU A 207 -6.40 -22.50 9.85
C LEU A 207 -7.79 -22.36 9.20
N LEU A 208 -8.05 -21.26 8.50
CA LEU A 208 -9.41 -20.88 8.11
C LEU A 208 -9.50 -20.87 6.60
N ARG A 209 -10.56 -21.46 6.06
CA ARG A 209 -10.82 -21.44 4.62
C ARG A 209 -11.52 -20.12 4.24
N PRO A 210 -11.42 -19.66 2.98
CA PRO A 210 -12.16 -18.47 2.50
C PRO A 210 -13.68 -18.56 2.69
N SER A 211 -14.24 -19.76 2.78
CA SER A 211 -15.66 -19.99 3.06
C SER A 211 -16.04 -19.85 4.54
N ASP A 212 -15.07 -19.81 5.46
CA ASP A 212 -15.32 -19.63 6.89
C ASP A 212 -15.52 -18.13 7.20
N PRO A 213 -16.67 -17.72 7.78
CA PRO A 213 -16.91 -16.31 8.14
C PRO A 213 -15.83 -15.72 9.05
N ARG A 214 -15.18 -16.53 9.90
CA ARG A 214 -14.13 -16.07 10.82
C ARG A 214 -12.90 -15.55 10.07
N MET A 215 -12.65 -16.05 8.85
CA MET A 215 -11.56 -15.55 7.99
C MET A 215 -11.76 -14.07 7.63
N TRP A 216 -13.00 -13.61 7.62
CA TRP A 216 -13.37 -12.25 7.25
C TRP A 216 -13.80 -11.40 8.45
N ASN A 217 -13.73 -11.91 9.68
CA ASN A 217 -14.16 -11.16 10.86
C ASN A 217 -13.04 -10.27 11.40
N TRP A 218 -12.69 -9.22 10.65
CA TRP A 218 -11.66 -8.26 10.99
C TRP A 218 -11.98 -6.88 10.44
N ASN A 219 -11.40 -5.85 11.06
CA ASN A 219 -11.45 -4.47 10.61
C ASN A 219 -10.08 -3.78 10.79
N ILE A 220 -10.04 -2.46 10.67
CA ILE A 220 -8.82 -1.66 10.75
C ILE A 220 -8.05 -1.85 12.06
N ARG A 221 -8.76 -2.12 13.17
CA ARG A 221 -8.09 -2.41 14.45
C ARG A 221 -7.22 -3.65 14.34
N GLN A 222 -7.71 -4.74 13.72
CA GLN A 222 -6.90 -5.94 13.53
C GLN A 222 -5.73 -5.70 12.57
N MET A 223 -5.91 -4.90 11.52
CA MET A 223 -4.77 -4.50 10.66
C MET A 223 -3.70 -3.80 11.51
N GLY A 224 -4.10 -2.80 12.30
CA GLY A 224 -3.15 -2.02 13.10
C GLY A 224 -2.47 -2.81 14.21
N VAL A 225 -3.19 -3.69 14.93
CA VAL A 225 -2.62 -4.40 16.09
C VAL A 225 -2.00 -5.75 15.76
N LEU A 226 -2.18 -6.28 14.54
CA LEU A 226 -1.64 -7.57 14.11
C LEU A 226 -0.81 -7.46 12.81
N ASP A 227 -1.39 -6.92 11.73
CA ASP A 227 -0.74 -6.92 10.41
C ASP A 227 0.49 -6.00 10.42
N LEU A 228 0.32 -4.73 10.79
CA LEU A 228 1.42 -3.77 10.84
C LEU A 228 2.60 -4.22 11.74
N PRO A 229 2.38 -4.70 12.99
CA PRO A 229 3.45 -5.30 13.80
C PRO A 229 4.18 -6.46 13.13
N ALA A 230 3.43 -7.37 12.48
CA ALA A 230 4.02 -8.53 11.81
C ALA A 230 4.86 -8.11 10.60
N LEU A 231 4.36 -7.16 9.80
CA LEU A 231 5.08 -6.59 8.66
C LEU A 231 6.35 -5.87 9.11
N ILE A 232 6.27 -4.99 10.11
CA ILE A 232 7.43 -4.28 10.66
C ILE A 232 8.46 -5.28 11.22
N SER A 233 8.01 -6.22 12.05
CA SER A 233 8.89 -7.25 12.63
C SER A 233 9.61 -8.07 11.56
N ARG A 234 8.91 -8.44 10.48
CA ARG A 234 9.49 -9.17 9.35
C ARG A 234 10.59 -8.38 8.65
N VAL A 235 10.39 -7.08 8.43
CA VAL A 235 11.39 -6.20 7.79
C VAL A 235 12.60 -6.02 8.70
N LEU A 236 12.40 -5.70 9.98
CA LEU A 236 13.49 -5.47 10.92
C LEU A 236 14.33 -6.73 11.16
N SER A 237 13.67 -7.89 11.34
CA SER A 237 14.37 -9.18 11.51
C SER A 237 15.17 -9.57 10.26
N HIS A 238 14.70 -9.25 9.07
CA HIS A 238 15.43 -9.56 7.84
C HIS A 238 16.62 -8.64 7.58
N THR A 239 16.43 -7.35 7.83
CA THR A 239 17.40 -6.31 7.48
C THR A 239 18.42 -6.04 8.58
N GLY A 240 18.12 -6.44 9.82
CA GLY A 240 18.97 -6.23 10.99
C GLY A 240 18.93 -4.80 11.53
N PHE A 241 18.09 -3.91 10.98
CA PHE A 241 17.90 -2.58 11.54
C PHE A 241 16.94 -2.61 12.74
N GLU A 242 17.16 -1.70 13.68
CA GLU A 242 16.27 -1.51 14.84
C GLU A 242 15.00 -0.74 14.49
N LYS A 243 15.08 0.17 13.49
CA LYS A 243 13.97 1.00 13.02
C LYS A 243 13.91 1.03 11.50
N LEU A 244 12.71 1.18 10.96
CA LEU A 244 12.45 1.43 9.54
C LEU A 244 11.66 2.73 9.33
N GLY A 245 11.70 3.27 8.12
CA GLY A 245 10.79 4.34 7.72
C GLY A 245 9.44 3.77 7.30
N LEU A 246 8.34 4.29 7.84
CA LEU A 246 6.98 3.81 7.52
C LEU A 246 6.28 4.83 6.63
N VAL A 247 5.85 4.43 5.44
CA VAL A 247 5.10 5.27 4.50
C VAL A 247 3.73 4.64 4.27
N CYS A 248 2.65 5.35 4.57
CA CYS A 248 1.31 4.82 4.37
C CYS A 248 0.45 5.76 3.56
N HIS A 249 -0.53 5.20 2.84
CA HIS A 249 -1.52 5.94 2.08
C HIS A 249 -2.95 5.63 2.57
N SER A 250 -3.79 6.67 2.71
CA SER A 250 -5.23 6.49 2.97
C SER A 250 -5.50 5.56 4.16
N GLN A 251 -6.25 4.45 3.99
CA GLN A 251 -6.48 3.46 5.07
C GLN A 251 -5.20 2.93 5.73
N GLY A 252 -4.09 2.79 5.00
CA GLY A 252 -2.81 2.40 5.60
C GLY A 252 -2.34 3.43 6.64
N THR A 253 -2.68 4.71 6.46
CA THR A 253 -2.42 5.74 7.47
C THR A 253 -3.33 5.54 8.68
N THR A 254 -4.60 5.21 8.49
CA THR A 254 -5.54 4.91 9.57
C THR A 254 -5.03 3.75 10.42
N GLU A 255 -4.59 2.68 9.76
CA GLU A 255 -4.00 1.51 10.40
C GLU A 255 -2.81 1.91 11.29
N ALA A 256 -1.89 2.73 10.78
CA ALA A 256 -0.74 3.20 11.52
C ALA A 256 -1.12 4.14 12.68
N PHE A 257 -2.00 5.12 12.46
CA PHE A 257 -2.48 6.01 13.53
C PHE A 257 -3.19 5.23 14.65
N VAL A 258 -4.05 4.26 14.29
CA VAL A 258 -4.71 3.39 15.28
C VAL A 258 -3.66 2.58 16.03
N ALA A 259 -2.70 1.96 15.35
CA ALA A 259 -1.69 1.14 15.99
C ALA A 259 -0.81 1.95 16.97
N LEU A 260 -0.39 3.14 16.57
CA LEU A 260 0.51 4.00 17.37
C LEU A 260 -0.17 4.67 18.57
N ALA A 261 -1.51 4.69 18.63
CA ALA A 261 -2.23 5.29 19.75
C ALA A 261 -1.89 4.60 21.09
N LYS A 262 -1.83 5.37 22.17
CA LYS A 262 -1.42 4.92 23.53
C LYS A 262 -2.22 3.73 24.06
N GLY A 263 -3.47 3.56 23.59
CA GLY A 263 -4.36 2.46 23.98
C GLY A 263 -4.28 1.22 23.08
N GLN A 264 -3.42 1.18 22.06
CA GLN A 264 -3.30 0.07 21.10
C GLN A 264 -1.93 -0.62 21.17
N ARG A 265 -0.95 -0.12 20.40
CA ARG A 265 0.40 -0.68 20.26
C ARG A 265 1.45 0.44 20.20
N PRO A 266 1.54 1.31 21.23
CA PRO A 266 2.49 2.43 21.23
C PRO A 266 3.96 1.96 21.14
N ASP A 267 4.24 0.72 21.56
CA ASP A 267 5.56 0.06 21.41
C ASP A 267 6.08 0.04 19.97
N LEU A 268 5.18 0.04 18.97
CA LEU A 268 5.57 0.11 17.56
C LEU A 268 6.29 1.40 17.20
N GLY A 269 6.00 2.50 17.89
CA GLY A 269 6.63 3.78 17.61
C GLY A 269 8.14 3.76 17.83
N THR A 270 8.61 2.94 18.77
CA THR A 270 10.05 2.72 19.00
C THR A 270 10.75 2.02 17.83
N LYS A 271 10.00 1.36 16.94
CA LYS A 271 10.49 0.61 15.77
C LYS A 271 10.37 1.38 14.45
N VAL A 272 9.87 2.62 14.51
CA VAL A 272 9.65 3.48 13.35
C VAL A 272 10.53 4.72 13.50
N SER A 273 11.34 5.04 12.48
CA SER A 273 12.14 6.27 12.49
C SER A 273 11.31 7.50 12.16
N VAL A 274 10.36 7.34 11.24
CA VAL A 274 9.36 8.34 10.88
C VAL A 274 8.14 7.66 10.29
N PHE A 275 6.97 8.19 10.62
CA PHE A 275 5.72 7.83 9.99
C PHE A 275 5.30 8.91 8.97
N CYS A 276 5.40 8.58 7.69
CA CYS A 276 4.97 9.40 6.56
C CYS A 276 3.54 9.05 6.16
N ALA A 277 2.59 9.95 6.40
CA ALA A 277 1.18 9.78 6.09
C ALA A 277 0.80 10.56 4.82
N LEU A 278 0.44 9.83 3.76
CA LEU A 278 -0.04 10.37 2.48
C LEU A 278 -1.57 10.30 2.42
N ALA A 279 -2.24 11.43 2.23
CA ALA A 279 -3.71 11.55 2.31
C ALA A 279 -4.26 10.92 3.61
N PRO A 280 -3.90 11.47 4.79
CA PRO A 280 -4.17 10.86 6.09
C PRO A 280 -5.67 10.70 6.37
N ALA A 281 -6.12 9.46 6.52
CA ALA A 281 -7.52 9.11 6.74
C ALA A 281 -7.83 9.01 8.24
N VAL A 282 -7.94 10.17 8.90
CA VAL A 282 -8.25 10.28 10.34
C VAL A 282 -9.61 10.92 10.59
N TYR A 283 -9.89 12.04 9.93
CA TYR A 283 -11.18 12.73 9.98
C TYR A 283 -11.92 12.56 8.64
N ALA A 284 -13.24 12.37 8.69
CA ALA A 284 -14.05 12.23 7.47
C ALA A 284 -14.26 13.59 6.79
N GLY A 285 -14.04 13.64 5.47
CA GLY A 285 -14.29 14.81 4.65
C GLY A 285 -15.78 14.99 4.26
N PRO A 286 -16.10 16.02 3.45
CA PRO A 286 -17.47 16.34 3.06
C PRO A 286 -18.17 15.24 2.24
N LEU A 287 -17.43 14.36 1.55
CA LEU A 287 -17.97 13.29 0.72
C LEU A 287 -18.89 12.35 1.51
N ILE A 288 -18.62 12.11 2.79
CA ILE A 288 -19.45 11.25 3.66
C ILE A 288 -20.89 11.80 3.79
N GLY A 289 -21.12 13.06 3.42
CA GLY A 289 -22.42 13.71 3.37
C GLY A 289 -23.25 13.43 2.11
N LYS A 290 -22.71 12.76 1.09
CA LYS A 290 -23.44 12.41 -0.14
C LYS A 290 -24.54 11.37 0.15
N MET A 291 -25.61 11.38 -0.66
CA MET A 291 -26.84 10.60 -0.44
C MET A 291 -26.58 9.10 -0.24
N TYR A 292 -25.72 8.50 -1.06
CA TYR A 292 -25.41 7.07 -1.00
C TYR A 292 -24.59 6.68 0.25
N PHE A 293 -23.66 7.53 0.71
CA PHE A 293 -22.97 7.29 1.99
C PHE A 293 -23.89 7.51 3.20
N LYS A 294 -24.78 8.52 3.15
CA LYS A 294 -25.82 8.71 4.17
C LYS A 294 -26.74 7.50 4.26
N PHE A 295 -27.14 6.94 3.13
CA PHE A 295 -27.95 5.72 3.08
C PHE A 295 -27.23 4.54 3.74
N MET A 296 -25.95 4.31 3.41
CA MET A 296 -25.12 3.28 4.03
C MET A 296 -25.04 3.38 5.56
N ARG A 297 -25.08 4.60 6.11
CA ARG A 297 -25.06 4.85 7.56
C ARG A 297 -26.41 4.57 8.26
N ILE A 298 -27.52 4.57 7.54
CA ILE A 298 -28.86 4.31 8.11
C ILE A 298 -29.12 2.80 8.22
N ILE A 299 -28.44 2.01 7.39
CA ILE A 299 -28.56 0.55 7.35
C ILE A 299 -28.13 -0.05 8.71
N SER A 300 -29.02 -0.87 9.30
CA SER A 300 -28.72 -1.58 10.55
C SER A 300 -27.65 -2.66 10.33
N PRO A 301 -26.90 -3.08 11.38
CA PRO A 301 -25.89 -4.14 11.24
C PRO A 301 -26.46 -5.45 10.66
N GLY A 302 -27.69 -5.82 11.04
CA GLY A 302 -28.38 -6.99 10.48
C GLY A 302 -28.68 -6.85 8.99
N MET A 303 -29.20 -5.70 8.57
CA MET A 303 -29.48 -5.44 7.15
C MET A 303 -28.18 -5.36 6.31
N PHE A 304 -27.11 -4.78 6.86
CA PHE A 304 -25.80 -4.75 6.20
C PHE A 304 -25.29 -6.16 5.93
N ARG A 305 -25.41 -7.08 6.90
CA ARG A 305 -25.03 -8.49 6.75
C ARG A 305 -25.89 -9.22 5.72
N ILE A 306 -27.17 -8.89 5.61
CA ILE A 306 -28.05 -9.45 4.59
C ILE A 306 -27.62 -9.00 3.19
N MET A 307 -27.26 -7.72 3.01
CA MET A 307 -26.90 -7.17 1.70
C MET A 307 -25.47 -7.51 1.24
N PHE A 308 -24.49 -7.41 2.14
CA PHE A 308 -23.07 -7.53 1.79
C PHE A 308 -22.42 -8.82 2.32
N GLY A 309 -23.15 -9.61 3.10
CA GLY A 309 -22.68 -10.86 3.67
C GLY A 309 -21.83 -10.69 4.92
N ILE A 310 -21.27 -11.82 5.36
CA ILE A 310 -20.36 -11.96 6.52
C ILE A 310 -18.95 -12.40 6.09
N HIS A 311 -18.67 -12.39 4.79
CA HIS A 311 -17.42 -12.81 4.17
C HIS A 311 -16.72 -11.61 3.51
N ALA A 312 -16.18 -11.80 2.30
CA ALA A 312 -15.65 -10.73 1.48
C ALA A 312 -16.73 -9.74 1.05
N PHE A 313 -16.41 -8.45 1.07
CA PHE A 313 -17.26 -7.39 0.55
C PHE A 313 -17.30 -7.43 -0.98
N ILE A 314 -18.50 -7.62 -1.54
CA ILE A 314 -18.78 -7.61 -2.99
C ILE A 314 -17.74 -8.45 -3.77
N PRO A 315 -17.68 -9.78 -3.55
CA PRO A 315 -16.67 -10.65 -4.19
C PRO A 315 -16.79 -10.66 -5.72
N PHE A 316 -17.95 -10.26 -6.26
CA PHE A 316 -18.19 -10.06 -7.68
C PHE A 316 -17.17 -9.12 -8.34
N MET A 317 -16.64 -8.12 -7.62
CA MET A 317 -15.59 -7.23 -8.14
C MET A 317 -14.34 -8.02 -8.59
N MET A 318 -14.00 -9.09 -7.88
CA MET A 318 -12.86 -9.95 -8.19
C MET A 318 -13.16 -10.93 -9.33
N THR A 319 -14.42 -11.36 -9.47
CA THR A 319 -14.88 -12.12 -10.65
C THR A 319 -14.73 -11.27 -11.90
N MET A 320 -15.15 -9.99 -11.86
CA MET A 320 -14.99 -9.06 -12.98
C MET A 320 -13.53 -8.77 -13.28
N HIS A 321 -12.68 -8.66 -12.25
CA HIS A 321 -11.23 -8.47 -12.41
C HIS A 321 -10.58 -9.61 -13.20
N ARG A 322 -10.98 -10.86 -12.92
CA ARG A 322 -10.48 -12.04 -13.63
C ARG A 322 -10.98 -12.15 -15.08
N LEU A 323 -12.21 -11.71 -15.35
CA LEU A 323 -12.88 -11.94 -16.64
C LEU A 323 -12.67 -10.81 -17.65
N LEU A 324 -12.58 -9.56 -17.19
CA LEU A 324 -12.47 -8.41 -18.08
C LEU A 324 -11.02 -8.13 -18.49
N PRO A 325 -10.75 -7.74 -19.75
CA PRO A 325 -9.45 -7.21 -20.14
C PRO A 325 -9.08 -5.98 -19.30
N GLY A 326 -7.80 -5.85 -18.94
CA GLY A 326 -7.33 -4.81 -18.01
C GLY A 326 -7.72 -3.38 -18.40
N LYS A 327 -7.68 -3.03 -19.69
CA LYS A 327 -8.15 -1.72 -20.18
C LYS A 327 -9.63 -1.46 -19.90
N MET A 328 -10.49 -2.45 -20.15
CA MET A 328 -11.93 -2.33 -19.89
C MET A 328 -12.22 -2.27 -18.39
N TYR A 329 -11.55 -3.12 -17.60
CA TYR A 329 -11.69 -3.13 -16.16
C TYR A 329 -11.26 -1.78 -15.56
N GLY A 330 -10.10 -1.27 -15.98
CA GLY A 330 -9.58 0.00 -15.48
C GLY A 330 -10.44 1.20 -15.86
N ALA A 331 -10.99 1.24 -17.08
CA ALA A 331 -11.93 2.27 -17.49
C ALA A 331 -13.25 2.24 -16.68
N LEU A 332 -13.75 1.03 -16.35
CA LEU A 332 -14.92 0.87 -15.48
C LEU A 332 -14.58 1.30 -14.03
N GLY A 333 -13.41 0.89 -13.53
CA GLY A 333 -12.89 1.29 -12.22
C GLY A 333 -12.86 2.81 -12.09
N TYR A 334 -12.26 3.50 -13.06
CA TYR A 334 -12.23 4.96 -13.07
C TYR A 334 -13.63 5.59 -12.98
N ARG A 335 -14.60 5.11 -13.76
CA ARG A 335 -15.98 5.62 -13.70
C ARG A 335 -16.63 5.41 -12.33
N VAL A 336 -16.44 4.23 -11.74
CA VAL A 336 -16.98 3.91 -10.41
C VAL A 336 -16.36 4.81 -9.35
N PHE A 337 -15.04 4.95 -9.35
CA PHE A 337 -14.33 5.76 -8.37
C PHE A 337 -14.60 7.26 -8.55
N SER A 338 -14.69 7.75 -9.79
CA SER A 338 -15.09 9.12 -10.07
C SER A 338 -16.52 9.41 -9.60
N PHE A 339 -17.47 8.50 -9.85
CA PHE A 339 -18.84 8.65 -9.35
C PHE A 339 -18.93 8.61 -7.81
N LEU A 340 -18.24 7.66 -7.17
CA LEU A 340 -18.33 7.46 -5.72
C LEU A 340 -17.57 8.53 -4.93
N PHE A 341 -16.41 8.95 -5.42
CA PHE A 341 -15.46 9.76 -4.65
C PHE A 341 -15.15 11.12 -5.27
N ASN A 342 -15.70 11.45 -6.44
CA ASN A 342 -15.40 12.67 -7.19
C ASN A 342 -13.92 12.80 -7.56
N TRP A 343 -13.22 11.68 -7.71
CA TRP A 343 -11.83 11.67 -8.17
C TRP A 343 -11.75 11.73 -9.69
N THR A 344 -10.89 12.58 -10.20
CA THR A 344 -10.70 12.88 -11.62
C THR A 344 -9.33 12.39 -12.09
N ASP A 345 -9.16 12.28 -13.42
CA ASP A 345 -7.88 11.90 -14.03
C ASP A 345 -7.10 13.12 -14.51
N ASP A 346 -7.44 14.31 -13.99
CA ASP A 346 -6.92 15.59 -14.45
C ASP A 346 -5.41 15.67 -14.35
N ARG A 347 -4.82 15.01 -13.34
CA ARG A 347 -3.39 15.01 -13.05
C ARG A 347 -2.69 13.70 -13.39
N TRP A 348 -3.40 12.71 -13.93
CA TRP A 348 -2.84 11.39 -14.17
C TRP A 348 -2.38 11.24 -15.63
N ASP A 349 -1.41 10.36 -15.89
CA ASP A 349 -1.12 9.96 -17.27
C ASP A 349 -2.27 9.07 -17.77
N GLN A 350 -3.15 9.67 -18.58
CA GLN A 350 -4.32 9.00 -19.14
C GLN A 350 -3.99 7.72 -19.92
N GLY A 351 -2.78 7.58 -20.45
CA GLY A 351 -2.38 6.38 -21.16
C GLY A 351 -1.98 5.20 -20.27
N ILE A 352 -1.83 5.42 -18.95
CA ILE A 352 -1.67 4.35 -17.93
C ILE A 352 -2.79 4.36 -16.90
N ARG A 353 -3.78 5.25 -16.99
CA ARG A 353 -4.90 5.33 -16.04
C ARG A 353 -5.54 3.96 -15.79
N ASP A 354 -5.80 3.19 -16.85
CA ASP A 354 -6.47 1.89 -16.69
C ASP A 354 -5.61 0.88 -15.90
N ARG A 355 -4.27 1.05 -15.91
CA ARG A 355 -3.33 0.27 -15.08
C ARG A 355 -3.45 0.60 -13.60
N LEU A 356 -3.72 1.86 -13.25
CA LEU A 356 -3.84 2.29 -11.85
C LEU A 356 -4.90 1.47 -11.10
N PHE A 357 -5.99 1.13 -11.81
CA PHE A 357 -7.09 0.30 -11.31
C PHE A 357 -6.90 -1.21 -11.55
N GLN A 358 -5.71 -1.69 -11.92
CA GLN A 358 -5.44 -3.13 -11.91
C GLN A 358 -5.08 -3.62 -10.50
N PHE A 359 -4.64 -2.72 -9.63
CA PHE A 359 -4.24 -2.98 -8.25
C PHE A 359 -5.36 -2.74 -7.23
N ALA A 360 -6.58 -2.43 -7.71
CA ALA A 360 -7.77 -2.18 -6.92
C ALA A 360 -9.04 -2.40 -7.77
N PRO A 361 -10.15 -2.92 -7.22
CA PRO A 361 -10.31 -3.45 -5.87
C PRO A 361 -9.61 -4.80 -5.65
N VAL A 362 -9.29 -5.09 -4.39
CA VAL A 362 -8.92 -6.41 -3.89
C VAL A 362 -9.99 -6.95 -2.94
N TYR A 363 -9.91 -8.23 -2.57
CA TYR A 363 -10.80 -8.76 -1.53
C TYR A 363 -10.58 -8.02 -0.21
N VAL A 364 -11.67 -7.52 0.38
CA VAL A 364 -11.70 -6.91 1.71
C VAL A 364 -12.85 -7.52 2.50
N SER A 365 -12.77 -7.50 3.83
CA SER A 365 -13.85 -7.96 4.70
C SER A 365 -15.09 -7.05 4.63
N ALA A 366 -16.28 -7.66 4.62
CA ALA A 366 -17.54 -6.96 4.83
C ALA A 366 -17.62 -6.29 6.22
N GLU A 367 -17.01 -6.89 7.25
CA GLU A 367 -16.90 -6.31 8.60
C GLU A 367 -16.01 -5.05 8.59
N SER A 368 -14.91 -5.05 7.85
CA SER A 368 -14.08 -3.84 7.65
C SER A 368 -14.85 -2.74 6.92
N MET A 369 -15.66 -3.07 5.91
CA MET A 369 -16.50 -2.10 5.21
C MET A 369 -17.63 -1.57 6.09
N ARG A 370 -18.19 -2.41 6.96
CA ARG A 370 -19.15 -1.96 7.98
C ARG A 370 -18.48 -1.00 8.97
N TRP A 371 -17.23 -1.22 9.33
CA TRP A 371 -16.51 -0.29 10.21
C TRP A 371 -16.32 1.09 9.56
N TRP A 372 -16.05 1.14 8.25
CA TRP A 372 -15.96 2.41 7.53
C TRP A 372 -17.30 3.11 7.33
N LEU A 373 -18.32 2.36 6.87
CA LEU A 373 -19.57 2.92 6.35
C LEU A 373 -20.75 2.84 7.32
N GLY A 374 -20.65 2.01 8.35
CA GLY A 374 -21.76 1.65 9.23
C GLY A 374 -22.07 2.68 10.30
N ARG A 375 -23.29 2.57 10.84
CA ARG A 375 -23.89 3.49 11.82
C ARG A 375 -23.14 3.61 13.13
N GLU A 376 -22.39 2.61 13.55
CA GLU A 376 -21.80 2.54 14.90
C GLU A 376 -20.29 2.80 14.90
N CYS A 377 -19.72 3.15 13.74
CA CYS A 377 -18.28 3.18 13.55
C CYS A 377 -17.84 4.51 12.91
N PHE A 378 -16.83 4.50 12.02
CA PHE A 378 -16.18 5.71 11.52
C PHE A 378 -17.16 6.71 10.88
N ALA A 379 -18.13 6.27 10.08
CA ALA A 379 -19.10 7.16 9.43
C ALA A 379 -19.97 7.99 10.39
N THR A 380 -20.12 7.56 11.65
CA THR A 380 -20.87 8.30 12.68
C THR A 380 -19.98 9.19 13.52
N GLN A 381 -18.82 8.67 13.95
CA GLN A 381 -17.87 9.45 14.75
C GLN A 381 -17.19 10.54 13.89
N LYS A 382 -16.99 10.27 12.60
CA LYS A 382 -16.18 11.04 11.64
C LYS A 382 -14.73 11.26 12.08
N CYS A 383 -14.27 10.48 13.06
CA CYS A 383 -12.90 10.42 13.55
C CYS A 383 -12.60 8.97 13.93
N ILE A 384 -11.36 8.53 13.70
CA ILE A 384 -10.92 7.15 13.96
C ILE A 384 -10.55 6.90 15.43
N LEU A 385 -10.23 7.96 16.18
CA LEU A 385 -9.69 7.92 17.54
C LEU A 385 -10.45 8.79 18.54
N ALA A 386 -11.52 9.45 18.12
CA ALA A 386 -12.37 10.26 18.98
C ALA A 386 -13.85 9.99 18.71
N THR A 387 -14.66 10.09 19.77
CA THR A 387 -16.11 10.08 19.69
C THR A 387 -16.65 11.36 19.04
N ARG A 388 -17.91 11.33 18.61
CA ARG A 388 -18.62 12.49 18.06
C ARG A 388 -18.73 13.63 19.08
N GLU A 389 -18.83 13.30 20.36
CA GLU A 389 -18.93 14.29 21.45
C GLU A 389 -17.58 14.97 21.66
N GLU A 390 -16.49 14.22 21.76
CA GLU A 390 -15.12 14.76 21.81
C GLU A 390 -14.82 15.61 20.57
N ARG A 391 -15.23 15.15 19.39
CA ARG A 391 -15.06 15.92 18.14
C ARG A 391 -15.84 17.25 18.18
N ASN A 392 -17.09 17.24 18.63
CA ASN A 392 -17.89 18.46 18.73
C ASN A 392 -17.30 19.42 19.78
N GLN A 393 -16.66 18.88 20.82
CA GLN A 393 -15.94 19.69 21.80
C GLN A 393 -14.68 20.31 21.17
N GLU A 394 -13.93 19.55 20.37
CA GLU A 394 -12.81 20.10 19.58
C GLU A 394 -13.27 21.22 18.64
N ASP A 395 -14.44 21.07 18.00
CA ASP A 395 -15.01 22.11 17.11
C ASP A 395 -15.29 23.42 17.86
N ARG A 396 -15.90 23.34 19.06
CA ARG A 396 -16.16 24.53 19.90
C ARG A 396 -14.88 25.19 20.38
N GLU A 397 -13.92 24.39 20.83
CA GLU A 397 -12.59 24.90 21.21
C GLU A 397 -11.88 25.56 20.02
N ASP A 398 -12.09 25.02 18.81
CA ASP A 398 -11.50 25.59 17.60
C ASP A 398 -12.09 26.97 17.27
N GLU A 399 -13.42 27.10 17.36
CA GLU A 399 -14.17 28.35 17.19
C GLU A 399 -13.82 29.39 18.26
N GLU A 400 -13.67 28.98 19.53
CA GLU A 400 -13.28 29.88 20.63
C GLU A 400 -11.90 30.48 20.41
N ASP A 401 -10.90 29.66 20.06
CA ASP A 401 -9.54 30.15 19.82
C ASP A 401 -9.52 31.07 18.56
N GLU A 402 -10.28 30.74 17.51
CA GLU A 402 -10.39 31.59 16.30
C GLU A 402 -11.03 32.96 16.61
N GLN A 403 -12.08 32.97 17.45
CA GLN A 403 -12.67 34.21 17.94
C GLN A 403 -11.68 35.00 18.79
N ALA A 404 -10.96 34.33 19.69
CA ALA A 404 -9.94 34.97 20.53
C ALA A 404 -8.81 35.59 19.68
N GLU A 405 -8.36 34.92 18.62
CA GLU A 405 -7.36 35.46 17.68
C GLU A 405 -7.90 36.66 16.90
N TYR A 406 -9.16 36.60 16.46
CA TYR A 406 -9.80 37.69 15.71
C TYR A 406 -9.97 38.96 16.56
N TYR A 407 -10.43 38.83 17.80
CA TYR A 407 -10.64 39.97 18.71
C TYR A 407 -9.39 40.38 19.51
N GLY A 408 -8.40 39.49 19.65
CA GLY A 408 -7.19 39.69 20.46
C GLY A 408 -6.08 40.51 19.79
N ASN A 409 -6.16 40.78 18.49
CA ASN A 409 -5.18 41.60 17.75
C ASN A 409 -5.17 43.10 18.12
N GLY A 410 -5.89 43.51 19.18
CA GLY A 410 -5.96 44.89 19.69
C GLY A 410 -5.39 45.15 21.09
N ALA A 411 -4.87 44.13 21.80
CA ALA A 411 -4.32 44.30 23.15
C ALA A 411 -2.99 43.56 23.32
N GLU A 412 -1.93 44.30 23.66
CA GLU A 412 -0.65 43.75 24.11
C GLU A 412 -0.85 43.03 25.45
N HIS A 413 -1.05 41.70 25.41
CA HIS A 413 -0.92 40.82 26.56
C HIS A 413 0.19 39.79 26.30
N PRO A 414 0.92 39.33 27.34
CA PRO A 414 2.19 38.62 27.18
C PRO A 414 2.03 37.33 26.39
N THR A 415 3.02 37.07 25.53
CA THR A 415 3.15 35.97 24.58
C THR A 415 3.15 34.56 25.18
N GLU A 416 3.00 34.40 26.49
CA GLU A 416 2.93 33.09 27.16
C GLU A 416 1.54 32.43 27.04
N ALA A 417 0.47 33.20 26.81
CA ALA A 417 -0.89 32.67 26.58
C ALA A 417 -1.19 32.28 25.12
N ARG A 418 -0.23 32.48 24.21
CA ARG A 418 -0.38 32.17 22.78
C ARG A 418 -0.18 30.68 22.45
N ASN A 419 0.52 29.96 23.32
CA ASN A 419 0.54 28.50 23.32
C ASN A 419 -0.63 28.02 24.17
N GLY A 420 -1.69 27.55 23.51
CA GLY A 420 -2.90 26.99 24.12
C GLY A 420 -2.67 25.71 24.93
N ASP A 421 -1.81 25.78 25.93
CA ASP A 421 -1.45 24.67 26.80
C ASP A 421 -2.51 24.47 27.89
N ARG A 422 -3.75 24.21 27.46
CA ARG A 422 -4.83 23.83 28.38
C ARG A 422 -4.52 22.39 28.85
N PRO A 423 -4.30 22.13 30.14
CA PRO A 423 -3.98 20.79 30.65
C PRO A 423 -5.03 19.74 30.25
N GLU A 424 -6.28 20.17 30.11
CA GLU A 424 -7.41 19.35 29.67
C GLU A 424 -7.25 18.82 28.24
N ARG A 425 -6.61 19.59 27.32
CA ARG A 425 -6.34 19.14 25.96
C ARG A 425 -5.34 17.99 25.94
N ARG A 426 -4.30 18.06 26.79
CA ARG A 426 -3.26 17.02 26.92
C ARG A 426 -3.81 15.70 27.44
N GLN A 427 -4.79 15.73 28.35
CA GLN A 427 -5.41 14.49 28.87
C GLN A 427 -6.07 13.67 27.76
N ARG A 428 -6.56 14.35 26.71
CA ARG A 428 -7.21 13.74 25.53
C ARG A 428 -6.25 13.46 24.37
N ALA A 429 -4.93 13.56 24.59
CA ALA A 429 -3.93 13.18 23.60
C ALA A 429 -4.08 11.69 23.24
N TRP A 430 -3.97 11.37 21.94
CA TRP A 430 -4.05 10.02 21.43
C TRP A 430 -2.74 9.25 21.59
N TYR A 431 -1.61 9.95 21.61
CA TYR A 431 -0.29 9.36 21.60
C TYR A 431 0.48 9.65 22.90
N ASP A 432 1.49 8.81 23.18
CA ASP A 432 2.43 8.95 24.29
C ASP A 432 3.86 9.20 23.76
N GLU A 433 4.84 9.25 24.65
CA GLU A 433 6.26 9.51 24.33
C GLU A 433 6.89 8.49 23.36
N GLN A 434 6.25 7.35 23.12
CA GLN A 434 6.73 6.35 22.17
C GLN A 434 6.38 6.71 20.72
N ALA A 435 5.56 7.73 20.49
CA ALA A 435 5.17 8.18 19.16
C ALA A 435 6.42 8.52 18.32
N PRO A 436 6.56 7.95 17.12
CA PRO A 436 7.63 8.34 16.22
C PRO A 436 7.35 9.74 15.66
N PRO A 437 8.36 10.42 15.10
CA PRO A 437 8.15 11.62 14.30
C PRO A 437 7.11 11.39 13.19
N PHE A 438 6.20 12.35 13.00
CA PHE A 438 5.17 12.30 11.95
C PHE A 438 5.48 13.27 10.81
N ALA A 439 5.20 12.83 9.59
CA ALA A 439 5.29 13.65 8.39
C ALA A 439 4.01 13.49 7.56
N LEU A 440 3.36 14.61 7.16
CA LEU A 440 2.02 14.57 6.57
C LEU A 440 1.97 15.27 5.21
N TRP A 441 1.39 14.60 4.21
CA TRP A 441 1.04 15.16 2.91
C TRP A 441 -0.49 15.12 2.74
N VAL A 442 -1.11 16.29 2.85
CA VAL A 442 -2.55 16.47 2.76
C VAL A 442 -2.93 16.91 1.35
N ALA A 443 -3.83 16.15 0.73
CA ALA A 443 -4.48 16.50 -0.52
C ALA A 443 -5.58 17.54 -0.23
N GLY A 444 -5.43 18.75 -0.78
CA GLY A 444 -6.28 19.90 -0.42
C GLY A 444 -7.68 19.87 -1.06
N ALA A 445 -7.83 19.19 -2.20
CA ALA A 445 -9.10 18.97 -2.89
C ALA A 445 -9.74 17.61 -2.54
N ASP A 446 -9.24 16.95 -1.50
CA ASP A 446 -9.72 15.65 -1.05
C ASP A 446 -11.07 15.76 -0.32
N GLU A 447 -12.14 15.32 -0.98
CA GLU A 447 -13.47 15.30 -0.36
C GLU A 447 -13.65 14.11 0.60
N LEU A 448 -12.82 13.06 0.52
CA LEU A 448 -13.00 11.83 1.30
C LEU A 448 -12.52 12.00 2.74
N VAL A 449 -11.38 12.67 2.96
CA VAL A 449 -10.76 12.84 4.27
C VAL A 449 -10.41 14.30 4.54
N ASP A 450 -10.53 14.73 5.79
CA ASP A 450 -10.19 16.09 6.21
C ASP A 450 -8.80 16.12 6.88
N GLY A 451 -7.76 16.19 6.03
CA GLY A 451 -6.37 16.31 6.50
C GLY A 451 -6.04 17.66 7.13
N ARG A 452 -6.77 18.74 6.78
CA ARG A 452 -6.55 20.07 7.38
C ARG A 452 -6.94 20.08 8.84
N ARG A 453 -8.05 19.42 9.18
CA ARG A 453 -8.48 19.24 10.56
C ARG A 453 -7.47 18.44 11.38
N LEU A 454 -6.85 17.42 10.79
CA LEU A 454 -5.78 16.68 11.45
C LEU A 454 -4.55 17.57 11.74
N LEU A 455 -4.13 18.39 10.77
CA LEU A 455 -3.02 19.33 10.98
C LEU A 455 -3.33 20.33 12.11
N ARG A 456 -4.55 20.91 12.12
CA ARG A 456 -4.99 21.81 13.21
C ARG A 456 -4.91 21.15 14.59
N ARG A 457 -5.20 19.85 14.70
CA ARG A 457 -5.06 19.11 15.96
C ARG A 457 -3.61 19.14 16.47
N PHE A 458 -2.64 18.89 15.60
CA PHE A 458 -1.23 18.92 15.95
C PHE A 458 -0.74 20.34 16.25
N GLU A 459 -1.10 21.31 15.41
CA GLU A 459 -0.72 22.73 15.56
C GLU A 459 -1.24 23.36 16.86
N ARG A 460 -2.44 22.96 17.30
CA ARG A 460 -3.07 23.46 18.55
C ARG A 460 -2.62 22.70 19.80
N GLY A 461 -1.52 21.95 19.73
CA GLY A 461 -0.89 21.32 20.90
C GLY A 461 -1.69 20.18 21.54
N ARG A 462 -2.67 19.60 20.84
CA ARG A 462 -3.51 18.51 21.39
C ARG A 462 -2.78 17.16 21.47
N GLU A 463 -1.63 17.04 20.80
CA GLU A 463 -0.78 15.85 20.79
C GLU A 463 0.65 16.20 21.22
N PRO A 464 0.88 16.50 22.51
CA PRO A 464 2.15 17.02 23.01
C PRO A 464 3.34 16.07 22.81
N HIS A 465 3.08 14.77 22.65
CA HIS A 465 4.12 13.77 22.43
C HIS A 465 4.43 13.51 20.94
N VAL A 466 3.69 14.12 20.01
CA VAL A 466 3.92 13.93 18.58
C VAL A 466 4.78 15.06 18.03
N LYS A 467 5.98 14.73 17.56
CA LYS A 467 6.83 15.65 16.80
C LYS A 467 6.44 15.61 15.31
N VAL A 468 5.73 16.63 14.83
CA VAL A 468 5.47 16.80 13.39
C VAL A 468 6.69 17.41 12.72
N VAL A 469 7.44 16.60 11.96
CA VAL A 469 8.71 17.01 11.33
C VAL A 469 8.55 17.52 9.90
N HIS A 470 7.38 17.30 9.32
CA HIS A 470 7.00 17.80 8.01
C HIS A 470 5.47 17.83 7.90
N SER A 471 4.93 18.91 7.37
CA SER A 471 3.53 18.98 6.93
C SER A 471 3.46 19.77 5.64
N LYS A 472 2.65 19.28 4.70
CA LYS A 472 2.41 19.96 3.43
C LYS A 472 0.98 19.74 2.99
N ILE A 473 0.34 20.83 2.58
CA ILE A 473 -0.95 20.78 1.91
C ILE A 473 -0.70 21.05 0.43
N ILE A 474 -1.20 20.17 -0.43
CA ILE A 474 -1.14 20.33 -1.88
C ILE A 474 -2.56 20.65 -2.34
N ASP A 475 -2.86 21.94 -2.47
CA ASP A 475 -4.23 22.46 -2.60
C ASP A 475 -5.00 21.82 -3.76
N GLU A 476 -4.31 21.49 -4.86
CA GLU A 476 -4.96 20.95 -6.07
C GLU A 476 -4.96 19.43 -6.16
N TYR A 477 -4.45 18.72 -5.14
CA TYR A 477 -4.44 17.26 -5.13
C TYR A 477 -5.75 16.71 -4.57
N GLU A 478 -6.28 15.72 -5.26
CA GLU A 478 -7.31 14.82 -4.78
C GLU A 478 -6.67 13.59 -4.07
N HIS A 479 -7.52 12.70 -3.55
CA HIS A 479 -7.10 11.62 -2.65
C HIS A 479 -5.95 10.74 -3.19
N LEU A 480 -6.01 10.37 -4.47
CA LEU A 480 -5.04 9.46 -5.11
C LEU A 480 -3.86 10.18 -5.75
N ASP A 481 -3.91 11.51 -5.89
CA ASP A 481 -2.87 12.29 -6.56
C ASP A 481 -1.53 12.21 -5.83
N VAL A 482 -1.55 12.03 -4.50
CA VAL A 482 -0.33 11.81 -3.69
C VAL A 482 0.48 10.59 -4.14
N LEU A 483 -0.13 9.65 -4.87
CA LEU A 483 0.54 8.51 -5.48
C LEU A 483 0.64 8.60 -7.01
N TRP A 484 -0.44 9.07 -7.66
CA TRP A 484 -0.65 8.85 -9.09
C TRP A 484 -0.53 10.09 -9.97
N ALA A 485 -0.44 11.29 -9.39
CA ALA A 485 -0.26 12.50 -10.19
C ALA A 485 1.08 12.46 -10.94
N MET A 486 1.09 13.01 -12.15
CA MET A 486 2.29 13.10 -12.99
C MET A 486 3.41 13.93 -12.34
N ASP A 487 3.06 14.86 -11.45
CA ASP A 487 3.99 15.68 -10.66
C ASP A 487 4.20 15.14 -9.23
N ALA A 488 3.70 13.94 -8.89
CA ALA A 488 3.83 13.35 -7.55
C ALA A 488 5.30 13.12 -7.14
N VAL A 489 6.19 12.84 -8.11
CA VAL A 489 7.63 12.75 -7.82
C VAL A 489 8.17 14.06 -7.26
N ASP A 490 7.78 15.17 -7.89
CA ASP A 490 8.25 16.50 -7.54
C ASP A 490 7.60 17.03 -6.26
N LYS A 491 6.28 16.86 -6.13
CA LYS A 491 5.50 17.40 -5.01
C LYS A 491 5.49 16.50 -3.77
N VAL A 492 5.77 15.20 -3.89
CA VAL A 492 5.69 14.23 -2.77
C VAL A 492 6.96 13.39 -2.65
N ALA A 493 7.36 12.64 -3.68
CA ALA A 493 8.40 11.60 -3.53
C ALA A 493 9.78 12.18 -3.14
N LYS A 494 10.16 13.34 -3.67
CA LYS A 494 11.39 14.06 -3.30
C LYS A 494 11.43 14.41 -1.82
N GLU A 495 10.32 14.89 -1.27
CA GLU A 495 10.21 15.28 0.14
C GLU A 495 10.16 14.05 1.04
N VAL A 496 9.36 13.02 0.68
CA VAL A 496 9.34 11.73 1.40
C VAL A 496 10.75 11.16 1.50
N ARG A 497 11.51 11.14 0.40
CA ARG A 497 12.92 10.70 0.39
C ARG A 497 13.76 11.51 1.40
N GLN A 498 13.65 12.84 1.40
CA GLN A 498 14.44 13.68 2.30
C GLN A 498 14.03 13.49 3.78
N VAL A 499 12.74 13.43 4.08
CA VAL A 499 12.19 13.22 5.43
C VAL A 499 12.62 11.86 5.98
N LEU A 500 12.53 10.82 5.17
CA LEU A 500 13.01 9.47 5.52
C LEU A 500 14.48 9.53 5.91
N TRP A 501 15.33 10.21 5.14
CA TRP A 501 16.74 10.32 5.49
C TRP A 501 16.96 11.18 6.74
N LYS A 502 16.30 12.35 6.84
CA LYS A 502 16.41 13.32 7.95
C LYS A 502 16.25 12.67 9.32
N THR A 503 15.39 11.66 9.41
CA THR A 503 14.98 10.98 10.64
C THR A 503 15.78 9.71 10.95
N VAL A 504 16.73 9.31 10.09
CA VAL A 504 17.68 8.24 10.40
C VAL A 504 18.75 8.75 11.36
N SER A 505 19.00 8.02 12.45
CA SER A 505 19.99 8.40 13.46
C SER A 505 21.41 8.47 12.88
N PRO A 506 22.29 9.33 13.41
CA PRO A 506 23.67 9.44 12.94
C PRO A 506 24.44 8.11 12.93
N ALA A 507 24.26 7.29 13.97
CA ALA A 507 24.90 5.99 14.10
C ALA A 507 24.46 4.97 13.04
N VAL A 508 23.23 5.10 12.54
CA VAL A 508 22.72 4.24 11.46
C VAL A 508 23.12 4.80 10.09
N ARG A 509 23.07 6.12 9.90
CA ARG A 509 23.49 6.76 8.65
C ARG A 509 24.94 6.44 8.28
N SER A 510 25.85 6.36 9.25
CA SER A 510 27.27 6.03 9.01
C SER A 510 27.50 4.63 8.44
N LYS A 511 26.53 3.73 8.62
CA LYS A 511 26.55 2.35 8.11
C LYS A 511 25.75 2.18 6.82
N CYS A 512 25.01 3.22 6.43
CA CYS A 512 24.10 3.19 5.29
C CYS A 512 24.65 3.95 4.09
N ARG A 513 24.26 3.51 2.90
CA ARG A 513 24.45 4.28 1.67
C ARG A 513 23.59 5.54 1.76
N VAL A 514 24.19 6.70 1.55
CA VAL A 514 23.45 7.96 1.43
C VAL A 514 22.55 7.89 0.19
N PRO A 515 21.24 8.11 0.32
CA PRO A 515 20.35 8.14 -0.82
C PRO A 515 20.71 9.28 -1.77
N THR A 516 20.61 9.04 -3.08
CA THR A 516 20.86 10.05 -4.10
C THR A 516 19.87 11.21 -3.96
N GLY A 517 20.39 12.43 -3.83
CA GLY A 517 19.62 13.65 -3.56
C GLY A 517 19.40 13.94 -2.07
N CYS A 518 20.12 13.23 -1.19
CA CYS A 518 20.13 13.44 0.26
C CYS A 518 21.53 13.76 0.82
N GLN A 519 22.49 14.15 -0.03
CA GLN A 519 23.87 14.47 0.37
C GLN A 519 23.93 15.63 1.37
N ASP A 520 23.09 16.65 1.19
CA ASP A 520 23.06 17.86 2.02
C ASP A 520 21.94 17.84 3.06
N VAL A 521 21.27 16.69 3.24
CA VAL A 521 20.15 16.58 4.19
C VAL A 521 20.69 16.42 5.60
N GLY A 522 20.49 17.46 6.42
CA GLY A 522 20.83 17.48 7.83
C GLY A 522 20.11 16.42 8.66
N PHE A 523 20.42 16.39 9.95
CA PHE A 523 19.73 15.54 10.91
C PHE A 523 18.44 16.23 11.37
N LEU A 524 17.51 15.44 11.88
CA LEU A 524 16.49 16.00 12.74
C LEU A 524 17.19 16.45 14.02
N GLU A 525 17.29 17.75 14.23
CA GLU A 525 17.75 18.31 15.49
C GLU A 525 16.73 17.93 16.57
N ASP A 526 17.22 17.43 17.70
CA ASP A 526 16.43 17.40 18.92
C ASP A 526 16.17 18.87 19.28
N ASP A 527 14.91 19.30 19.30
CA ASP A 527 14.60 20.66 19.75
C ASP A 527 15.07 20.74 21.21
N PRO A 528 15.81 21.80 21.60
CA PRO A 528 16.36 21.95 22.94
C PRO A 528 15.31 22.06 24.04
#